data_AF-A0A0M0JSW9-F1
#
_entry.id   AF-A0A0M0JSW9-F1
#
_cell.length_a   1.000
_cell.length_b   1.000
_cell.length_c   1.000
_cell.angle_alpha   90.00
_cell.angle_beta   90.00
_cell.angle_gamma   90.00
#
_symmetry.space_group_name_H-M   'P 1'
#
loop_
_entity.id
_entity.type
_entity.pdbx_description
1 polymer ?
#
loop_
_entity_poly.entity_id
_entity_poly.type
_entity_poly.pdbx_seq_one_letter_code
_entity_poly.pdbx_strand_id
1 'polypeptide(L)'
;MDLGLSAPPPWNAAPLAKKRPTKPKPVLQEPIEPQRRSSRIRSAPAPEVYVEDEIDAEDRRKRRKRPGPALSLGGADAESVKAELANDPAVRDPDGIPIEPEELTPTEREVYEAIREIRNAKAKSMARSMFIVCGNRTMVEMCRLLPTSKAELLELHGMGELKVQRYGELLLDALRPHVDRLRAHHEAMGLSPAESAGEQSVSTLVAEEAD
;
A
#
# COMPACT_ATOMS: atom_id res chain seq x y z
N MET A 1 -25.72 11.19 63.68
CA MET A 1 -25.69 10.83 62.25
C MET A 1 -24.47 11.51 61.67
N ASP A 2 -23.36 10.79 61.62
CA ASP A 2 -22.07 11.31 61.17
C ASP A 2 -21.81 10.73 59.77
N LEU A 3 -22.03 11.54 58.73
CA LEU A 3 -21.81 11.14 57.34
C LEU A 3 -20.33 11.35 57.00
N GLY A 4 -19.51 10.38 57.37
CA GLY A 4 -18.10 10.33 57.01
C GLY A 4 -17.92 10.26 55.49
N LEU A 5 -17.42 11.34 54.88
CA LEU A 5 -16.94 11.34 53.50
C LEU A 5 -15.72 10.42 53.40
N SER A 6 -15.97 9.18 52.96
CA SER A 6 -14.95 8.20 52.60
C SER A 6 -14.08 8.76 51.47
N ALA A 7 -12.77 8.86 51.70
CA ALA A 7 -11.82 9.29 50.67
C ALA A 7 -11.94 8.42 49.41
N PRO A 8 -11.88 9.00 48.20
CA PRO A 8 -12.07 8.26 46.97
C PRO A 8 -10.97 7.19 46.79
N PRO A 9 -11.32 6.02 46.24
CA PRO A 9 -10.39 4.89 46.11
C PRO A 9 -9.19 5.20 45.19
N PRO A 10 -8.03 4.54 45.43
CA PRO A 10 -6.73 4.93 44.90
C PRO A 10 -6.56 4.80 43.37
N TRP A 11 -7.55 4.21 42.67
CA TRP A 11 -7.51 4.05 41.22
C TRP A 11 -7.92 5.31 40.45
N ASN A 12 -8.43 6.36 41.13
CA ASN A 12 -8.81 7.62 40.51
C ASN A 12 -7.62 8.60 40.31
N ALA A 13 -6.40 8.18 40.62
CA ALA A 13 -5.18 8.90 40.29
C ALA A 13 -4.76 8.56 38.84
N ALA A 14 -5.23 9.36 37.87
CA ALA A 14 -4.77 9.23 36.49
C ALA A 14 -3.23 9.32 36.45
N PRO A 15 -2.52 8.36 35.84
CA PRO A 15 -1.07 8.43 35.75
C PRO A 15 -0.70 9.65 34.89
N LEU A 16 0.05 10.59 35.49
CA LEU A 16 0.59 11.77 34.80
C LEU A 16 1.28 11.30 33.51
N ALA A 17 0.75 11.73 32.36
CA ALA A 17 1.29 11.37 31.06
C ALA A 17 2.79 11.68 31.01
N LYS A 18 3.63 10.64 30.80
CA LYS A 18 5.07 10.82 30.64
C LYS A 18 5.30 11.76 29.45
N LYS A 19 5.81 12.97 29.70
CA LYS A 19 6.07 13.96 28.65
C LYS A 19 6.93 13.30 27.58
N ARG A 20 6.47 13.31 26.33
CA ARG A 20 7.24 12.77 25.19
C ARG A 20 8.61 13.46 25.20
N PRO A 21 9.72 12.73 25.03
CA PRO A 21 11.03 13.35 24.95
C PRO A 21 11.00 14.39 23.83
N THR A 22 11.22 15.66 24.18
CA THR A 22 11.28 16.74 23.21
C THR A 22 12.50 16.50 22.34
N LYS A 23 12.31 16.35 21.02
CA LYS A 23 13.45 16.32 20.09
C LYS A 23 14.34 17.54 20.38
N PRO A 24 15.66 17.38 20.49
CA PRO A 24 16.54 18.53 20.70
C PRO A 24 16.29 19.55 19.59
N LYS A 25 16.26 20.84 19.95
CA LYS A 25 16.18 21.91 18.94
C LYS A 25 17.34 21.70 17.96
N PRO A 26 17.10 21.75 16.63
CA PRO A 26 18.18 21.69 15.67
C PRO A 26 19.17 22.80 16.02
N VAL A 27 20.41 22.43 16.29
CA VAL A 27 21.49 23.40 16.51
C VAL A 27 21.63 24.17 15.21
N LEU A 28 21.59 25.51 15.28
CA LEU A 28 21.86 26.36 14.13
C LEU A 28 23.27 26.01 13.65
N GLN A 29 23.39 25.29 12.55
CA GLN A 29 24.69 25.06 11.93
C GLN A 29 25.14 26.39 11.35
N GLU A 30 26.34 26.84 11.71
CA GLU A 30 26.94 28.00 11.06
C GLU A 30 26.97 27.76 9.55
N PRO A 31 26.60 28.75 8.71
CA PRO A 31 26.60 28.59 7.27
C PRO A 31 27.98 28.12 6.79
N ILE A 32 28.05 26.89 6.28
CA ILE A 32 29.26 26.36 5.70
C ILE A 32 29.47 27.09 4.38
N GLU A 33 30.54 27.88 4.28
CA GLU A 33 30.88 28.56 3.04
C GLU A 33 31.03 27.53 1.90
N PRO A 34 30.34 27.72 0.76
CA PRO A 34 30.28 26.70 -0.29
C PRO A 34 31.66 26.54 -0.95
N GLN A 35 32.37 25.46 -0.62
CA GLN A 35 33.63 25.13 -1.30
C GLN A 35 33.38 24.53 -2.69
N ARG A 36 33.79 25.29 -3.69
CA ARG A 36 33.58 24.98 -5.12
C ARG A 36 34.56 23.91 -5.61
N ARG A 37 34.19 22.63 -5.51
CA ARG A 37 35.05 21.50 -5.88
C ARG A 37 35.33 21.32 -7.39
N SER A 38 34.63 22.03 -8.29
CA SER A 38 34.84 21.90 -9.74
C SER A 38 35.46 23.16 -10.36
N SER A 39 36.53 22.95 -11.14
CA SER A 39 37.25 24.01 -11.88
C SER A 39 36.49 24.54 -13.11
N ARG A 40 35.42 23.86 -13.53
CA ARG A 40 34.72 24.09 -14.81
C ARG A 40 33.90 25.38 -14.91
N ILE A 41 33.63 26.08 -13.81
CA ILE A 41 32.72 27.23 -13.83
C ILE A 41 33.30 28.36 -12.92
N ARG A 42 34.63 28.49 -12.90
CA ARG A 42 35.34 29.54 -12.12
C ARG A 42 35.08 30.97 -12.64
N SER A 43 34.65 31.11 -13.89
CA SER A 43 34.48 32.40 -14.57
C SER A 43 33.08 33.01 -14.43
N ALA A 44 32.11 32.29 -13.89
CA ALA A 44 30.77 32.85 -13.67
C ALA A 44 30.76 33.58 -12.31
N PRO A 45 30.53 34.89 -12.27
CA PRO A 45 30.32 35.58 -11.00
C PRO A 45 29.08 34.99 -10.32
N ALA A 46 29.17 34.78 -9.01
CA ALA A 46 28.01 34.37 -8.22
C ALA A 46 26.91 35.44 -8.38
N PRO A 47 25.62 35.05 -8.48
CA PRO A 47 24.54 36.02 -8.60
C PRO A 47 24.51 36.94 -7.38
N GLU A 48 24.46 38.26 -7.60
CA GLU A 48 24.42 39.27 -6.52
C GLU A 48 23.10 39.29 -5.74
N VAL A 49 22.04 38.70 -6.29
CA VAL A 49 20.73 38.64 -5.62
C VAL A 49 20.69 37.44 -4.68
N TYR A 50 20.95 37.70 -3.40
CA TYR A 50 20.61 36.77 -2.32
C TYR A 50 19.10 36.84 -2.09
N VAL A 51 18.38 35.74 -2.31
CA VAL A 51 17.00 35.64 -1.82
C VAL A 51 17.09 35.38 -0.32
N GLU A 52 16.93 36.43 0.47
CA GLU A 52 16.78 36.32 1.92
C GLU A 52 15.45 35.60 2.20
N ASP A 53 15.52 34.31 2.52
CA ASP A 53 14.40 33.56 3.10
C ASP A 53 14.16 34.02 4.55
N GLU A 54 13.81 35.29 4.76
CA GLU A 54 13.19 35.75 5.99
C GLU A 54 11.67 35.61 5.89
N ILE A 55 11.19 34.36 5.96
CA ILE A 55 9.81 34.14 6.36
C ILE A 55 9.79 34.21 7.89
N ASP A 56 9.40 35.37 8.41
CA ASP A 56 9.16 35.59 9.84
C ASP A 56 8.36 34.44 10.47
N ALA A 57 8.77 34.02 11.66
CA ALA A 57 8.21 32.86 12.35
C ALA A 57 6.68 32.98 12.61
N GLU A 58 6.14 34.20 12.62
CA GLU A 58 4.70 34.46 12.70
C GLU A 58 3.94 34.12 11.41
N ASP A 59 4.58 34.23 10.25
CA ASP A 59 3.92 33.98 8.97
C ASP A 59 3.83 32.48 8.65
N ARG A 60 4.77 31.67 9.19
CA ARG A 60 4.65 30.19 9.19
C ARG A 60 3.40 29.69 9.91
N ARG A 61 2.92 30.39 10.96
CA ARG A 61 1.68 30.03 11.67
C ARG A 61 0.43 30.41 10.88
N LYS A 62 0.47 31.48 10.09
CA LYS A 62 -0.64 31.89 9.19
C LYS A 62 -0.72 31.01 7.94
N ARG A 63 0.42 30.61 7.35
CA ARG A 63 0.48 29.67 6.20
C ARG A 63 0.10 28.23 6.52
N ARG A 64 0.19 27.77 7.78
CA ARG A 64 -0.34 26.44 8.16
C ARG A 64 -1.88 26.36 8.14
N LYS A 65 -2.57 27.51 8.15
CA LYS A 65 -4.04 27.60 8.15
C LYS A 65 -4.64 28.20 6.87
N ARG A 66 -3.81 28.70 5.97
CA ARG A 66 -4.24 29.09 4.62
C ARG A 66 -3.64 28.08 3.65
N PRO A 67 -4.42 27.40 2.80
CA PRO A 67 -3.81 26.67 1.70
C PRO A 67 -2.94 27.69 0.95
N GLY A 68 -1.66 27.37 0.75
CA GLY A 68 -0.80 28.22 -0.08
C GLY A 68 -1.49 28.43 -1.44
N PRO A 69 -1.21 29.53 -2.17
CA PRO A 69 -1.69 29.61 -3.54
C PRO A 69 -1.20 28.34 -4.22
N ALA A 70 -2.13 27.52 -4.70
CA ALA A 70 -1.79 26.40 -5.56
C ALA A 70 -0.84 26.96 -6.62
N LEU A 71 0.30 26.31 -6.83
CA LEU A 71 1.13 26.57 -8.00
C LEU A 71 0.20 26.36 -9.20
N SER A 72 -0.43 27.43 -9.66
CA SER A 72 -1.31 27.40 -10.82
C SER A 72 -0.39 27.44 -12.02
N LEU A 73 0.18 26.26 -12.32
CA LEU A 73 0.82 25.99 -13.58
C LEU A 73 -0.30 25.82 -14.62
N GLY A 74 -1.04 26.89 -14.92
CA GLY A 74 -2.18 26.89 -15.85
C GLY A 74 -3.10 25.67 -15.66
N GLY A 75 -3.64 25.49 -14.46
CA GLY A 75 -4.25 24.21 -14.08
C GLY A 75 -5.72 24.10 -14.45
N ALA A 76 -6.06 23.05 -15.21
CA ALA A 76 -7.36 22.42 -15.14
C ALA A 76 -7.67 22.05 -13.67
N ASP A 77 -8.95 22.02 -13.29
CA ASP A 77 -9.42 21.67 -11.95
C ASP A 77 -8.85 20.30 -11.50
N ALA A 78 -8.54 20.15 -10.22
CA ALA A 78 -7.93 18.91 -9.70
C ALA A 78 -8.76 17.65 -10.02
N GLU A 79 -10.07 17.81 -10.25
CA GLU A 79 -10.98 16.76 -10.67
C GLU A 79 -10.73 16.35 -12.14
N SER A 80 -10.63 17.32 -13.06
CA SER A 80 -10.33 17.05 -14.46
C SER A 80 -8.91 16.50 -14.67
N VAL A 81 -7.91 16.97 -13.94
CA VAL A 81 -6.54 16.41 -14.00
C VAL A 81 -6.52 14.96 -13.48
N LYS A 82 -7.30 14.64 -12.45
CA LYS A 82 -7.43 13.27 -11.93
C LYS A 82 -8.15 12.35 -12.92
N ALA A 83 -9.18 12.86 -13.60
CA ALA A 83 -9.89 12.12 -14.64
C ALA A 83 -9.03 11.91 -15.90
N GLU A 84 -8.23 12.89 -16.32
CA GLU A 84 -7.26 12.74 -17.41
C GLU A 84 -6.15 11.76 -17.05
N LEU A 85 -5.57 11.86 -15.85
CA LEU A 85 -4.52 10.96 -15.37
C LEU A 85 -5.01 9.51 -15.22
N ALA A 86 -6.28 9.31 -14.87
CA ALA A 86 -6.89 7.98 -14.83
C ALA A 86 -7.07 7.35 -16.22
N ASN A 87 -7.13 8.16 -17.28
CA ASN A 87 -7.22 7.71 -18.67
C ASN A 87 -5.86 7.63 -19.37
N ASP A 88 -4.78 8.08 -18.72
CA ASP A 88 -3.44 8.05 -19.29
C ASP A 88 -2.93 6.60 -19.41
N PRO A 89 -2.65 6.08 -20.62
CA PRO A 89 -2.16 4.72 -20.81
C PRO A 89 -0.79 4.48 -20.16
N ALA A 90 -0.04 5.51 -19.78
CA ALA A 90 1.20 5.37 -19.02
C ALA A 90 0.97 5.12 -17.51
N VAL A 91 -0.21 5.49 -16.99
CA VAL A 91 -0.63 5.25 -15.61
C VAL A 91 -1.46 3.96 -15.50
N ARG A 92 -2.14 3.58 -16.58
CA ARG A 92 -2.81 2.29 -16.72
C ARG A 92 -1.74 1.19 -16.73
N ASP A 93 -1.83 0.28 -15.76
CA ASP A 93 -0.91 -0.86 -15.67
C ASP A 93 -0.80 -1.62 -17.00
N PRO A 94 0.40 -2.07 -17.41
CA PRO A 94 0.65 -2.67 -18.73
C PRO A 94 -0.18 -3.94 -18.98
N ASP A 95 -0.59 -4.63 -17.92
CA ASP A 95 -1.39 -5.86 -17.98
C ASP A 95 -2.90 -5.63 -18.16
N GLY A 96 -3.35 -4.35 -18.16
CA GLY A 96 -4.75 -3.99 -18.41
C GLY A 96 -5.73 -4.34 -17.30
N ILE A 97 -5.24 -4.69 -16.11
CA ILE A 97 -6.06 -5.07 -14.95
C ILE A 97 -6.57 -3.80 -14.25
N PRO A 98 -7.90 -3.63 -14.09
CA PRO A 98 -8.48 -2.54 -13.32
C PRO A 98 -7.96 -2.48 -11.90
N ILE A 99 -7.60 -1.27 -11.48
CA ILE A 99 -6.90 -1.00 -10.23
C ILE A 99 -7.89 -0.96 -9.05
N GLU A 100 -9.20 -0.88 -9.32
CA GLU A 100 -10.24 -0.60 -8.33
C GLU A 100 -11.26 -1.75 -8.15
N PRO A 101 -11.74 -2.00 -6.92
CA PRO A 101 -12.68 -3.07 -6.60
C PRO A 101 -14.08 -2.87 -7.18
N GLU A 102 -14.40 -1.68 -7.67
CA GLU A 102 -15.71 -1.34 -8.24
C GLU A 102 -15.96 -2.00 -9.60
N GLU A 103 -14.91 -2.35 -10.34
CA GLU A 103 -15.00 -2.95 -11.67
C GLU A 103 -15.14 -4.48 -11.65
N LEU A 104 -15.22 -5.10 -10.46
CA LEU A 104 -15.45 -6.54 -10.35
C LEU A 104 -16.92 -6.88 -10.54
N THR A 105 -17.15 -8.01 -11.20
CA THR A 105 -18.47 -8.63 -11.31
C THR A 105 -19.01 -9.03 -9.93
N PRO A 106 -20.34 -9.21 -9.78
CA PRO A 106 -20.93 -9.56 -8.48
C PRO A 106 -20.30 -10.84 -7.89
N THR A 107 -20.04 -11.84 -8.73
CA THR A 107 -19.41 -13.10 -8.32
C THR A 107 -17.98 -12.89 -7.82
N GLU A 108 -17.17 -12.09 -8.52
CA GLU A 108 -15.80 -11.79 -8.11
C GLU A 108 -15.76 -10.93 -6.84
N ARG A 109 -16.76 -10.06 -6.65
CA ARG A 109 -16.88 -9.21 -5.46
C ARG A 109 -17.09 -10.04 -4.19
N GLU A 110 -17.90 -11.10 -4.25
CA GLU A 110 -18.08 -12.04 -3.13
C GLU A 110 -16.73 -12.64 -2.70
N VAL A 111 -15.91 -13.06 -3.68
CA VAL A 111 -14.58 -13.63 -3.42
C VAL A 111 -13.63 -12.58 -2.85
N TYR A 112 -13.67 -11.37 -3.40
CA TYR A 112 -12.88 -10.24 -2.90
C TYR A 112 -13.19 -9.93 -1.43
N GLU A 113 -14.48 -9.96 -1.05
CA GLU A 113 -14.91 -9.78 0.34
C GLU A 113 -14.41 -10.89 1.26
N ALA A 114 -14.47 -12.16 0.83
CA ALA A 114 -13.94 -13.29 1.59
C ALA A 114 -12.41 -13.14 1.86
N ILE A 115 -11.64 -12.77 0.83
CA ILE A 115 -10.20 -12.51 0.98
C ILE A 115 -9.96 -11.31 1.91
N ARG A 116 -10.79 -10.26 1.80
CA ARG A 116 -10.70 -9.05 2.62
C ARG A 116 -10.87 -9.37 4.10
N GLU A 117 -11.85 -10.21 4.44
CA GLU A 117 -12.10 -10.63 5.82
C GLU A 117 -10.92 -11.39 6.40
N ILE A 118 -10.38 -12.36 5.66
CA ILE A 118 -9.22 -13.16 6.08
C ILE A 118 -7.97 -12.29 6.26
N ARG A 119 -7.73 -11.35 5.33
CA ARG A 119 -6.66 -10.36 5.45
C ARG A 119 -6.82 -9.51 6.71
N ASN A 120 -8.03 -9.02 6.98
CA ASN A 120 -8.32 -8.19 8.13
C ASN A 120 -8.16 -8.96 9.45
N ALA A 121 -8.64 -10.21 9.50
CA ALA A 121 -8.48 -11.10 10.64
C ALA A 121 -6.99 -11.36 10.92
N LYS A 122 -6.21 -11.64 9.87
CA LYS A 122 -4.76 -11.88 10.00
C LYS A 122 -4.03 -10.62 10.46
N ALA A 123 -4.30 -9.47 9.85
CA ALA A 123 -3.71 -8.19 10.21
C ALA A 123 -4.01 -7.81 11.67
N LYS A 124 -5.27 -8.01 12.10
CA LYS A 124 -5.70 -7.81 13.49
C LYS A 124 -4.95 -8.73 14.46
N SER A 125 -4.82 -10.02 14.13
CA SER A 125 -4.08 -10.97 14.97
C SER A 125 -2.61 -10.58 15.17
N MET A 126 -2.00 -9.93 14.18
CA MET A 126 -0.61 -9.50 14.21
C MET A 126 -0.42 -8.07 14.72
N ALA A 127 -1.51 -7.36 15.07
CA ALA A 127 -1.52 -5.93 15.38
C ALA A 127 -0.78 -5.08 14.33
N ARG A 128 -0.97 -5.44 13.05
CA ARG A 128 -0.26 -4.86 11.90
C ARG A 128 -1.25 -4.33 10.87
N SER A 129 -0.75 -3.48 9.98
CA SER A 129 -1.54 -2.96 8.87
C SER A 129 -1.92 -4.08 7.88
N MET A 130 -3.12 -3.98 7.30
CA MET A 130 -3.64 -4.89 6.27
C MET A 130 -2.71 -5.00 5.06
N PHE A 131 -2.08 -3.89 4.66
CA PHE A 131 -1.15 -3.82 3.53
C PHE A 131 0.09 -4.72 3.69
N ILE A 132 0.42 -5.13 4.92
CA ILE A 132 1.55 -6.04 5.18
C ILE A 132 1.23 -7.46 4.70
N VAL A 133 -0.05 -7.86 4.72
CA VAL A 133 -0.51 -9.16 4.22
C VAL A 133 -0.57 -9.12 2.69
N CYS A 134 -1.44 -8.26 2.13
CA CYS A 134 -1.57 -8.05 0.69
C CYS A 134 -2.17 -6.66 0.39
N GLY A 135 -1.88 -6.12 -0.79
CA GLY A 135 -2.48 -4.87 -1.27
C GLY A 135 -3.86 -5.10 -1.89
N ASN A 136 -4.66 -4.04 -2.04
CA ASN A 136 -5.98 -4.14 -2.68
C ASN A 136 -5.87 -4.61 -4.14
N ARG A 137 -4.91 -4.06 -4.89
CA ARG A 137 -4.60 -4.51 -6.27
C ARG A 137 -4.36 -6.02 -6.34
N THR A 138 -3.50 -6.54 -5.46
CA THR A 138 -3.22 -7.99 -5.39
C THR A 138 -4.49 -8.81 -5.17
N MET A 139 -5.43 -8.32 -4.36
CA MET A 139 -6.71 -9.02 -4.14
C MET A 139 -7.59 -9.02 -5.39
N VAL A 140 -7.62 -7.91 -6.15
CA VAL A 140 -8.33 -7.85 -7.43
C VAL A 140 -7.70 -8.81 -8.44
N GLU A 141 -6.37 -8.85 -8.53
CA GLU A 141 -5.64 -9.78 -9.39
C GLU A 141 -5.92 -11.24 -9.00
N MET A 142 -5.97 -11.57 -7.71
CA MET A 142 -6.35 -12.93 -7.25
C MET A 142 -7.74 -13.34 -7.74
N CYS A 143 -8.71 -12.42 -7.73
CA CYS A 143 -10.06 -12.71 -8.23
C CYS A 143 -10.09 -12.93 -9.74
N ARG A 144 -9.16 -12.37 -10.50
CA ARG A 144 -9.13 -12.51 -11.97
C ARG A 144 -8.29 -13.68 -12.46
N LEU A 145 -7.10 -13.84 -11.87
CA LEU A 145 -6.13 -14.86 -12.28
C LEU A 145 -6.34 -16.21 -11.59
N LEU A 146 -7.09 -16.23 -10.48
CA LEU A 146 -7.42 -17.46 -9.74
C LEU A 146 -6.20 -18.34 -9.41
N PRO A 147 -5.21 -17.80 -8.67
CA PRO A 147 -4.01 -18.53 -8.36
C PRO A 147 -4.33 -19.78 -7.53
N THR A 148 -3.92 -20.94 -8.02
CA THR A 148 -4.08 -22.24 -7.34
C THR A 148 -2.79 -22.72 -6.69
N SER A 149 -1.65 -22.14 -7.10
CA SER A 149 -0.32 -22.49 -6.61
C SER A 149 0.41 -21.31 -5.97
N LYS A 150 1.42 -21.61 -5.16
CA LYS A 150 2.33 -20.58 -4.61
C LYS A 150 3.16 -19.90 -5.71
N ALA A 151 3.40 -20.58 -6.83
CA ALA A 151 4.13 -20.02 -7.96
C ALA A 151 3.31 -18.91 -8.63
N GLU A 152 2.04 -19.17 -8.94
CA GLU A 152 1.12 -18.16 -9.48
C GLU A 152 0.95 -16.97 -8.53
N LEU A 153 0.96 -17.21 -7.21
CA LEU A 153 0.93 -16.12 -6.23
C LEU A 153 2.17 -15.22 -6.28
N LEU A 154 3.33 -15.70 -6.72
CA LEU A 154 4.55 -14.89 -6.85
C LEU A 154 4.53 -13.99 -8.09
N GLU A 155 3.75 -14.36 -9.10
CA GLU A 155 3.58 -13.56 -10.31
C GLU A 155 2.69 -12.34 -10.07
N LEU A 156 1.90 -12.36 -8.99
CA LEU A 156 1.01 -11.25 -8.63
C LEU A 156 1.77 -10.01 -8.16
N HIS A 157 1.20 -8.85 -8.47
CA HIS A 157 1.79 -7.58 -8.10
C HIS A 157 1.91 -7.42 -6.58
N GLY A 158 3.13 -7.15 -6.11
CA GLY A 158 3.42 -6.90 -4.71
C GLY A 158 3.46 -8.15 -3.82
N MET A 159 3.49 -9.35 -4.42
CA MET A 159 3.74 -10.62 -3.74
C MET A 159 5.16 -11.12 -3.97
N GLY A 160 6.05 -10.79 -3.03
CA GLY A 160 7.38 -11.39 -2.99
C GLY A 160 7.40 -12.73 -2.24
N GLU A 161 8.49 -13.47 -2.42
CA GLU A 161 8.76 -14.78 -1.78
C GLU A 161 8.42 -14.82 -0.29
N LEU A 162 8.86 -13.81 0.47
CA LEU A 162 8.64 -13.74 1.91
C LEU A 162 7.15 -13.64 2.28
N LYS A 163 6.35 -12.95 1.47
CA LYS A 163 4.90 -12.78 1.71
C LYS A 163 4.16 -14.06 1.32
N VAL A 164 4.52 -14.67 0.19
CA VAL A 164 3.95 -15.95 -0.25
C VAL A 164 4.29 -17.07 0.73
N GLN A 165 5.51 -17.12 1.26
CA GLN A 165 5.89 -18.11 2.27
C GLN A 165 5.07 -17.96 3.56
N ARG A 166 4.79 -16.73 3.98
CA ARG A 166 4.09 -16.44 5.25
C ARG A 166 2.57 -16.48 5.16
N TYR A 167 2.01 -16.08 4.02
CA TYR A 167 0.59 -15.83 3.84
C TYR A 167 -0.02 -16.58 2.65
N GLY A 168 0.80 -17.21 1.80
CA GLY A 168 0.32 -17.88 0.59
C GLY A 168 -0.68 -18.99 0.89
N GLU A 169 -0.39 -19.87 1.86
CA GLU A 169 -1.34 -20.93 2.26
C GLU A 169 -2.66 -20.35 2.75
N LEU A 170 -2.61 -19.33 3.60
CA LEU A 170 -3.80 -18.66 4.13
C LEU A 170 -4.66 -18.02 3.04
N LEU A 171 -4.04 -17.47 1.99
CA LEU A 171 -4.74 -16.88 0.85
C LEU A 171 -5.27 -17.94 -0.11
N LEU A 172 -4.54 -19.03 -0.35
CA LEU A 172 -5.02 -20.15 -1.16
C LEU A 172 -6.20 -20.85 -0.49
N ASP A 173 -6.14 -21.04 0.83
CA ASP A 173 -7.25 -21.60 1.61
C ASP A 173 -8.51 -20.73 1.54
N ALA A 174 -8.35 -19.40 1.50
CA ALA A 174 -9.45 -18.46 1.27
C ALA A 174 -10.09 -18.64 -0.11
N LEU A 175 -9.29 -18.93 -1.13
CA LEU A 175 -9.73 -19.02 -2.53
C LEU A 175 -10.38 -20.36 -2.86
N ARG A 176 -9.86 -21.47 -2.33
CA ARG A 176 -10.32 -22.85 -2.60
C ARG A 176 -11.85 -23.02 -2.70
N PRO A 177 -12.68 -22.57 -1.73
CA PRO A 177 -14.13 -22.79 -1.80
C PRO A 177 -14.83 -21.99 -2.90
N HIS A 178 -14.16 -20.99 -3.48
CA HIS A 178 -14.72 -20.11 -4.50
C HIS A 178 -14.21 -20.40 -5.92
N VAL A 179 -13.13 -21.19 -6.08
CA VAL A 179 -12.48 -21.43 -7.38
C VAL A 179 -13.47 -21.98 -8.40
N ASP A 180 -14.25 -23.01 -8.05
CA ASP A 180 -15.17 -23.66 -8.99
C ASP A 180 -16.25 -22.70 -9.50
N ARG A 181 -16.81 -21.90 -8.58
CA ARG A 181 -17.84 -20.89 -8.91
C ARG A 181 -17.27 -19.80 -9.80
N LEU A 182 -16.06 -19.32 -9.48
CA LEU A 182 -15.45 -18.21 -10.20
C LEU A 182 -14.96 -18.62 -11.58
N ARG A 183 -14.41 -19.83 -11.71
CA ARG A 183 -14.02 -20.43 -12.99
C ARG A 183 -15.21 -20.55 -13.93
N ALA A 184 -16.32 -21.11 -13.46
CA ALA A 184 -17.56 -21.20 -14.25
C ALA A 184 -18.08 -19.82 -14.70
N HIS A 185 -17.93 -18.81 -13.85
CA HIS A 185 -18.30 -17.43 -14.18
C HIS A 185 -17.36 -16.80 -15.23
N HIS A 186 -16.04 -17.03 -15.13
CA HIS A 186 -15.08 -16.55 -16.13
C HIS A 186 -15.27 -17.22 -17.49
N GLU A 187 -15.53 -18.53 -17.51
CA GLU A 187 -15.89 -19.29 -18.71
C GLU A 187 -17.15 -18.72 -19.38
N ALA A 188 -18.19 -18.40 -18.60
CA ALA A 188 -19.41 -17.79 -19.12
C ALA A 188 -19.20 -16.38 -19.71
N MET A 189 -18.22 -15.64 -19.19
CA MET A 189 -17.85 -14.29 -19.68
C MET A 189 -16.91 -14.34 -20.89
N GLY A 190 -16.42 -15.52 -21.30
CA GLY A 190 -15.44 -15.66 -22.37
C GLY A 190 -14.06 -15.09 -22.01
N LEU A 191 -13.81 -14.81 -20.72
CA LEU A 191 -12.46 -14.57 -20.21
C LEU A 191 -11.83 -15.95 -20.06
N SER A 192 -11.28 -16.46 -21.17
CA SER A 192 -10.45 -17.66 -21.10
C SER A 192 -9.33 -17.39 -20.09
N PRO A 193 -9.13 -18.29 -19.11
CA PRO A 193 -7.87 -18.31 -18.39
C PRO A 193 -6.78 -18.41 -19.46
N ALA A 194 -5.74 -17.60 -19.36
CA ALA A 194 -4.56 -17.79 -20.18
C ALA A 194 -4.08 -19.23 -19.94
N GLU A 195 -4.37 -20.13 -20.88
CA GLU A 195 -3.84 -21.48 -20.84
C GLU A 195 -2.31 -21.41 -20.84
N SER A 196 -1.69 -22.32 -20.08
CA SER A 196 -0.28 -22.73 -20.12
C SER A 196 0.75 -22.03 -19.22
N ALA A 197 0.74 -22.42 -17.93
CA ALA A 197 1.98 -22.71 -17.20
C ALA A 197 1.77 -23.83 -16.17
N GLY A 198 1.27 -25.00 -16.59
CA GLY A 198 0.93 -26.03 -15.59
C GLY A 198 0.62 -27.45 -16.03
N GLU A 199 0.78 -27.83 -17.29
CA GLU A 199 0.76 -29.23 -17.73
C GLU A 199 1.83 -29.34 -18.82
N GLN A 200 2.87 -30.18 -18.76
CA GLN A 200 2.93 -31.58 -18.37
C GLN A 200 4.39 -31.96 -18.00
N SER A 201 4.59 -32.88 -17.04
CA SER A 201 5.09 -34.25 -17.34
C SER A 201 5.62 -35.03 -16.11
N VAL A 202 4.76 -35.92 -15.62
CA VAL A 202 4.93 -37.36 -15.31
C VAL A 202 6.21 -37.85 -14.58
N SER A 203 6.02 -38.48 -13.42
CA SER A 203 6.60 -39.81 -13.19
C SER A 203 5.80 -40.61 -12.14
N THR A 204 4.70 -41.20 -12.60
CA THR A 204 4.20 -42.46 -12.02
C THR A 204 4.99 -43.58 -12.70
N LEU A 205 5.98 -44.12 -12.00
CA LEU A 205 6.53 -45.44 -12.31
C LEU A 205 6.22 -46.36 -11.14
N VAL A 206 5.14 -47.11 -11.33
CA VAL A 206 4.96 -48.42 -10.71
C VAL A 206 6.07 -49.31 -11.29
N ALA A 207 6.98 -49.77 -10.43
CA ALA A 207 7.86 -50.89 -10.73
C ALA A 207 7.28 -52.13 -10.04
N GLU A 208 6.58 -52.91 -10.86
CA GLU A 208 6.13 -54.27 -10.64
C GLU A 208 7.31 -55.23 -10.97
N GLU A 209 7.46 -56.27 -10.15
CA GLU A 209 8.15 -57.56 -10.34
C GLU A 209 9.54 -57.67 -11.01
N ALA A 210 10.47 -58.24 -10.25
CA ALA A 210 11.41 -59.25 -10.76
C ALA A 210 11.72 -60.27 -9.66
N ASP A 211 11.54 -61.55 -10.04
CA ASP A 211 11.96 -62.83 -9.46
C ASP A 211 13.18 -62.82 -8.52
#